data_AF-A0A377PKR0-F1
#
_entry.id   AF-A0A377PKR0-F1
#
_cell.length_a   1.000
_cell.length_b   1.000
_cell.length_c   1.000
_cell.angle_alpha   90.00
_cell.angle_beta   90.00
_cell.angle_gamma   90.00
#
_symmetry.space_group_name_H-M   'P 1'
#
loop_
_entity.id
_entity.type
_entity.pdbx_description
1 polymer ?
#
loop_
_entity_poly.entity_id
_entity_poly.type
_entity_poly.pdbx_seq_one_letter_code
_entity_poly.pdbx_strand_id
1 'polypeptide(L)'
;MTSADRPDVLVAACLAAMNGVEIGAILLTGGYDMDERIAKLCERAFQTGLPVFMVDTNTWQTSLSLQSFNLEVPADDHQRVEKLQNYVASHIDSKWIDSLSAASERSRRLSPPAFRYELTELARKACKRVVLPEGDEPRTVKAAAICAERGIAECVLLGNPEEIQRVAAAQGVVLGKGIEIVDPNVVREQYVPRLVELRKSKGMTEVVAREQLEDNVVLGTLMLEQNQVDGLVSGAVHTTANTIRPPLQLIKTAPGSSLVSSVFFMLLPDQVLVYGDCAINPDPTAEQLSEIAIQSADSAAAFGIEPRVAMISYSTGNSGAGSDVEKVREATRLAQEKRPDLIIDGPLQYDAAIMADVAKSKAPNSPVAGKATVFIFPDLNTGNTTYKAVQRSADLVSIGPMLQGMRKPVNDLSRGALVDDIVYTVALTAIQAAQAAAAAK
;
A
#
# COMPACT_ATOMS: atom_id res chain seq x y z
N MET A 1 -20.86 -2.98 -40.41
CA MET A 1 -19.71 -3.36 -41.27
C MET A 1 -20.05 -3.00 -42.70
N THR A 2 -19.17 -2.27 -43.39
CA THR A 2 -19.34 -1.92 -44.81
C THR A 2 -17.96 -1.80 -45.47
N SER A 3 -17.89 -1.92 -46.79
CA SER A 3 -16.68 -1.55 -47.53
C SER A 3 -16.55 -0.02 -47.59
N ALA A 4 -15.31 0.50 -47.60
CA ALA A 4 -15.08 1.95 -47.62
C ALA A 4 -15.43 2.61 -48.97
N ASP A 5 -15.55 1.81 -50.03
CA ASP A 5 -16.05 2.23 -51.35
C ASP A 5 -17.58 2.35 -51.43
N ARG A 6 -18.30 2.17 -50.31
CA ARG A 6 -19.75 2.34 -50.17
C ARG A 6 -20.10 3.61 -49.38
N PRO A 7 -19.95 4.80 -49.99
CA PRO A 7 -20.16 6.07 -49.31
C PRO A 7 -21.63 6.28 -48.91
N ASP A 8 -22.56 5.67 -49.65
CA ASP A 8 -24.00 5.70 -49.37
C ASP A 8 -24.32 5.09 -47.99
N VAL A 9 -23.74 3.92 -47.68
CA VAL A 9 -23.96 3.21 -46.41
C VAL A 9 -23.31 3.96 -45.25
N LEU A 10 -22.12 4.50 -45.47
CA LEU A 10 -21.37 5.25 -44.47
C LEU A 10 -22.09 6.53 -44.06
N VAL A 11 -22.57 7.31 -45.03
CA VAL A 11 -23.33 8.55 -44.77
C VAL A 11 -24.65 8.23 -44.08
N ALA A 12 -25.36 7.17 -44.50
CA ALA A 12 -26.58 6.74 -43.83
C ALA A 12 -26.35 6.34 -42.37
N ALA A 13 -25.29 5.59 -42.07
CA ALA A 13 -24.92 5.21 -40.71
C ALA A 13 -24.57 6.43 -39.85
N CYS A 14 -23.81 7.39 -40.40
CA CYS A 14 -23.47 8.62 -39.70
C CYS A 14 -24.70 9.49 -39.40
N LEU A 15 -25.62 9.63 -40.36
CA LEU A 15 -26.89 10.34 -40.15
C LEU A 15 -27.77 9.62 -39.11
N ALA A 16 -27.81 8.29 -39.12
CA ALA A 16 -28.55 7.52 -38.13
C ALA A 16 -27.98 7.73 -36.72
N ALA A 17 -26.65 7.68 -36.55
CA ALA A 17 -25.99 7.98 -35.29
C ALA A 17 -26.29 9.42 -34.80
N MET A 18 -26.21 10.40 -35.70
CA MET A 18 -26.53 11.80 -35.38
C MET A 18 -27.99 12.00 -34.97
N ASN A 19 -28.90 11.16 -35.45
CA ASN A 19 -30.32 11.17 -35.09
C ASN A 19 -30.64 10.30 -33.86
N GLY A 20 -29.63 9.85 -33.10
CA GLY A 20 -29.80 9.17 -31.83
C GLY A 20 -29.94 7.64 -31.92
N VAL A 21 -29.64 7.03 -33.08
CA VAL A 21 -29.50 5.57 -33.16
C VAL A 21 -28.19 5.16 -32.50
N GLU A 22 -28.26 4.27 -31.51
CA GLU A 22 -27.07 3.73 -30.85
C GLU A 22 -26.30 2.80 -31.79
N ILE A 23 -25.27 3.35 -32.45
CA ILE A 23 -24.33 2.59 -33.26
C ILE A 23 -23.03 2.44 -32.48
N GLY A 24 -22.67 1.20 -32.12
CA GLY A 24 -21.48 0.93 -31.32
C GLY A 24 -20.15 1.24 -32.04
N ALA A 25 -20.07 0.94 -33.34
CA ALA A 25 -18.94 1.29 -34.21
C ALA A 25 -19.25 1.06 -35.69
N ILE A 26 -18.49 1.71 -36.57
CA ILE A 26 -18.43 1.39 -38.00
C ILE A 26 -17.12 0.65 -38.29
N LEU A 27 -17.22 -0.54 -38.90
CA LEU A 27 -16.08 -1.31 -39.36
C LEU A 27 -16.00 -1.25 -40.89
N LEU A 28 -14.94 -0.62 -41.40
CA LEU A 28 -14.61 -0.49 -42.81
C LEU A 28 -13.72 -1.65 -43.27
N THR A 29 -14.15 -2.35 -44.32
CA THR A 29 -13.47 -3.54 -44.84
C THR A 29 -12.78 -3.28 -46.17
N GLY A 30 -11.73 -4.04 -46.47
CA GLY A 30 -11.05 -4.06 -47.77
C GLY A 30 -9.78 -3.22 -47.85
N GLY A 31 -9.33 -2.62 -46.74
CA GLY A 31 -8.08 -1.84 -46.69
C GLY A 31 -8.08 -0.56 -47.54
N TYR A 32 -9.26 -0.07 -47.95
CA TYR A 32 -9.38 1.17 -48.70
C TYR A 32 -9.59 2.35 -47.76
N ASP A 33 -8.86 3.44 -47.99
CA ASP A 33 -9.11 4.71 -47.32
C ASP A 33 -10.47 5.29 -47.73
N MET A 34 -11.07 6.02 -46.79
CA MET A 34 -12.30 6.76 -47.03
C MET A 34 -12.03 7.97 -47.93
N ASP A 35 -12.87 8.21 -48.95
CA ASP A 35 -12.79 9.44 -49.77
C ASP A 35 -12.90 10.69 -48.88
N GLU A 36 -11.95 11.62 -49.02
CA GLU A 36 -11.85 12.83 -48.18
C GLU A 36 -13.14 13.66 -48.14
N ARG A 37 -13.91 13.69 -49.23
CA ARG A 37 -15.17 14.46 -49.30
C ARG A 37 -16.24 13.81 -48.42
N ILE A 38 -16.25 12.49 -48.35
CA ILE A 38 -17.17 11.72 -47.52
C ILE A 38 -16.75 11.79 -46.06
N ALA A 39 -15.45 11.71 -45.79
CA ALA A 39 -14.91 11.90 -44.44
C ALA A 39 -15.32 13.27 -43.86
N LYS A 40 -15.20 14.33 -44.67
CA LYS A 40 -15.63 15.68 -44.28
C LYS A 40 -17.14 15.81 -44.05
N LEU A 41 -17.96 15.06 -44.80
CA LEU A 41 -19.41 15.05 -44.62
C LEU A 41 -19.81 14.34 -43.31
N CYS A 42 -19.11 13.27 -42.96
CA CYS A 42 -19.36 12.46 -41.78
C CYS A 42 -18.65 12.97 -40.50
N GLU A 43 -17.79 13.98 -40.62
CA GLU A 43 -16.97 14.54 -39.54
C GLU A 43 -17.78 14.88 -38.27
N ARG A 44 -18.97 15.45 -38.44
CA ARG A 44 -19.86 15.77 -37.31
C ARG A 44 -20.33 14.54 -36.54
N ALA A 45 -20.56 13.42 -37.22
CA ALA A 45 -20.93 12.16 -36.56
C ALA A 45 -19.74 11.51 -35.85
N PHE A 46 -18.52 11.68 -36.38
CA PHE A 46 -17.32 11.21 -35.70
C PHE A 46 -17.04 12.01 -34.42
N GLN A 47 -17.31 13.31 -34.44
CA GLN A 47 -17.20 14.18 -33.26
C GLN A 47 -18.23 13.86 -32.17
N THR A 48 -19.36 13.19 -32.49
CA THR A 48 -20.30 12.68 -31.46
C THR A 48 -19.81 11.41 -30.76
N GLY A 49 -18.61 10.92 -31.10
CA GLY A 49 -17.99 9.76 -30.45
C GLY A 49 -18.25 8.43 -31.15
N LEU A 50 -18.72 8.44 -32.41
CA LEU A 50 -18.91 7.22 -33.21
C LEU A 50 -17.55 6.65 -33.66
N PRO A 51 -17.11 5.49 -33.15
CA PRO A 51 -15.83 4.92 -33.53
C PRO A 51 -15.87 4.36 -34.95
N VAL A 52 -14.81 4.62 -35.73
CA VAL A 52 -14.62 4.04 -37.05
C VAL A 52 -13.32 3.25 -37.06
N PHE A 53 -13.40 1.95 -37.36
CA PHE A 53 -12.27 1.06 -37.48
C PHE A 53 -12.09 0.63 -38.93
N MET A 54 -10.84 0.40 -39.33
CA MET A 54 -10.50 -0.09 -40.66
C MET A 54 -9.74 -1.42 -40.56
N VAL A 55 -10.07 -2.36 -41.44
CA VAL A 55 -9.39 -3.65 -41.56
C VAL A 55 -9.05 -3.95 -43.02
N ASP A 56 -7.89 -4.57 -43.23
CA ASP A 56 -7.39 -4.90 -44.57
C ASP A 56 -8.11 -6.10 -45.21
N THR A 57 -8.85 -6.87 -44.42
CA THR A 57 -9.62 -8.03 -44.90
C THR A 57 -10.87 -7.60 -45.66
N ASN A 58 -11.27 -8.38 -46.66
CA ASN A 58 -12.51 -8.11 -47.40
C ASN A 58 -13.75 -8.43 -46.55
N THR A 59 -14.92 -7.93 -46.96
CA THR A 59 -16.18 -8.07 -46.19
C THR A 59 -16.50 -9.51 -45.80
N TRP A 60 -16.21 -10.48 -46.67
CA TRP A 60 -16.45 -11.90 -46.39
C TRP A 60 -15.52 -12.45 -45.31
N GLN A 61 -14.22 -12.20 -45.45
CA GLN A 61 -13.21 -12.59 -44.47
C GLN A 61 -13.45 -11.93 -43.11
N THR A 62 -13.73 -10.62 -43.10
CA THR A 62 -14.06 -9.90 -41.86
C THR A 62 -15.31 -10.47 -41.21
N SER A 63 -16.35 -10.81 -41.98
CA SER A 63 -17.56 -11.44 -41.43
C SER A 63 -17.28 -12.78 -40.76
N LEU A 64 -16.42 -13.61 -41.34
CA LEU A 64 -16.00 -14.88 -40.74
C LEU A 64 -15.17 -14.66 -39.47
N SER A 65 -14.23 -13.72 -39.50
CA SER A 65 -13.44 -13.36 -38.32
C SER A 65 -14.30 -12.82 -37.17
N LEU A 66 -15.34 -12.04 -37.49
CA LEU A 66 -16.31 -11.54 -36.52
C LEU A 66 -17.14 -12.67 -35.88
N GLN A 67 -17.47 -13.72 -36.63
CA GLN A 67 -18.16 -14.90 -36.06
C GLN A 67 -17.28 -15.63 -35.04
N SER A 68 -15.97 -15.66 -35.26
CA SER A 68 -14.99 -16.22 -34.33
C SER A 68 -14.45 -15.21 -33.31
N PHE A 69 -14.98 -13.98 -33.28
CA PHE A 69 -14.44 -12.93 -32.43
C PHE A 69 -14.74 -13.25 -30.97
N ASN A 70 -13.68 -13.30 -30.16
CA ASN A 70 -13.84 -13.57 -28.74
C ASN A 70 -14.51 -12.35 -28.07
N LEU A 71 -15.69 -12.58 -27.49
CA LEU A 71 -16.44 -11.56 -26.75
C LEU A 71 -15.98 -11.43 -25.29
N GLU A 72 -15.03 -12.26 -24.87
CA GLU A 72 -14.41 -12.12 -23.57
C GLU A 72 -13.73 -10.77 -23.43
N VAL A 73 -13.69 -10.27 -22.20
CA VAL A 73 -12.94 -9.07 -21.88
C VAL A 73 -11.45 -9.39 -22.01
N PRO A 74 -10.70 -8.67 -22.85
CA PRO A 74 -9.25 -8.85 -22.92
C PRO A 74 -8.61 -8.68 -21.55
N ALA A 75 -7.60 -9.51 -21.23
CA ALA A 75 -6.97 -9.51 -19.91
C ALA A 75 -6.26 -8.19 -19.55
N ASP A 76 -5.95 -7.38 -20.57
CA ASP A 76 -5.32 -6.06 -20.49
C ASP A 76 -6.33 -4.89 -20.41
N ASP A 77 -7.64 -5.12 -20.65
CA ASP A 77 -8.69 -4.12 -20.44
C ASP A 77 -9.10 -4.05 -18.97
N HIS A 78 -8.16 -3.60 -18.13
CA HIS A 78 -8.34 -3.52 -16.67
C HIS A 78 -9.57 -2.71 -16.26
N GLN A 79 -9.91 -1.65 -17.01
CA GLN A 79 -11.04 -0.79 -16.69
C GLN A 79 -12.38 -1.53 -16.89
N ARG A 80 -12.52 -2.30 -17.98
CA ARG A 80 -13.73 -3.10 -18.21
C ARG A 80 -13.82 -4.27 -17.24
N VAL A 81 -12.69 -4.92 -16.94
CA VAL A 81 -12.63 -5.98 -15.93
C VAL A 81 -13.12 -5.45 -14.58
N GLU A 82 -12.63 -4.29 -14.14
CA GLU A 82 -13.05 -3.67 -12.87
C GLU A 82 -14.54 -3.32 -12.86
N LYS A 83 -15.07 -2.73 -13.94
CA LYS A 83 -16.51 -2.44 -14.07
C LYS A 83 -17.35 -3.71 -13.96
N LEU A 84 -16.94 -4.79 -14.61
CA LEU A 84 -17.65 -6.05 -14.61
C LEU A 84 -17.58 -6.72 -13.23
N GLN A 85 -16.43 -6.70 -12.57
CA GLN A 85 -16.26 -7.16 -11.20
C GLN A 85 -17.18 -6.40 -10.23
N ASN A 86 -17.22 -5.07 -10.31
CA ASN A 86 -18.09 -4.24 -9.48
C ASN A 86 -19.57 -4.52 -9.73
N TYR A 87 -19.97 -4.68 -11.00
CA TYR A 87 -21.35 -5.01 -11.37
C TYR A 87 -21.76 -6.36 -10.78
N VAL A 88 -20.95 -7.41 -10.98
CA VAL A 88 -21.23 -8.74 -10.44
C VAL A 88 -21.27 -8.71 -8.92
N ALA A 89 -20.27 -8.09 -8.27
CA ALA A 89 -20.22 -7.97 -6.81
C ALA A 89 -21.47 -7.31 -6.22
N SER A 90 -22.03 -6.29 -6.89
CA SER A 90 -23.24 -5.60 -6.45
C SER A 90 -24.53 -6.43 -6.53
N HIS A 91 -24.52 -7.56 -7.26
CA HIS A 91 -25.68 -8.44 -7.44
C HIS A 91 -25.52 -9.80 -6.73
N ILE A 92 -24.41 -10.04 -6.03
CA ILE A 92 -24.24 -11.26 -5.23
C ILE A 92 -25.08 -11.15 -3.96
N ASP A 93 -25.97 -12.12 -3.73
CA ASP A 93 -26.80 -12.19 -2.53
C ASP A 93 -25.96 -12.51 -1.29
N SER A 94 -26.05 -11.65 -0.27
CA SER A 94 -25.26 -11.79 0.96
C SER A 94 -25.67 -13.01 1.79
N LYS A 95 -26.96 -13.38 1.80
CA LYS A 95 -27.46 -14.53 2.57
C LYS A 95 -26.96 -15.85 1.97
N TRP A 96 -26.88 -15.92 0.65
CA TRP A 96 -26.28 -17.06 -0.04
C TRP A 96 -24.80 -17.22 0.33
N ILE A 97 -24.03 -16.14 0.32
CA ILE A 97 -22.62 -16.16 0.78
C ILE A 97 -22.52 -16.63 2.25
N ASP A 98 -23.35 -16.07 3.13
CA ASP A 98 -23.35 -16.45 4.55
C ASP A 98 -23.66 -17.95 4.72
N SER A 99 -24.60 -18.49 3.94
CA SER A 99 -24.96 -19.91 3.96
C SER A 99 -23.81 -20.84 3.56
N LEU A 100 -22.91 -20.40 2.67
CA LEU A 100 -21.71 -21.14 2.28
C LEU A 100 -20.66 -21.17 3.40
N SER A 101 -20.63 -20.14 4.25
CA SER A 101 -19.66 -20.01 5.34
C SER A 101 -20.11 -20.68 6.65
N ALA A 102 -21.42 -20.84 6.86
CA ALA A 102 -22.01 -21.35 8.10
C ALA A 102 -21.57 -22.78 8.49
N ALA A 103 -21.15 -23.59 7.52
CA ALA A 103 -20.68 -24.96 7.74
C ALA A 103 -19.14 -25.09 7.84
N SER A 104 -18.40 -24.00 7.73
CA SER A 104 -16.93 -24.03 7.70
C SER A 104 -16.34 -23.87 9.11
N GLU A 105 -15.67 -24.92 9.59
CA GLU A 105 -14.85 -24.87 10.83
C GLU A 105 -13.45 -24.26 10.61
N ARG A 106 -13.13 -23.79 9.39
CA ARG A 106 -11.81 -23.21 9.12
C ARG A 106 -11.67 -21.86 9.82
N SER A 107 -10.53 -21.64 10.49
CA SER A 107 -10.20 -20.33 11.04
C SER A 107 -10.25 -19.27 9.93
N ARG A 108 -10.93 -18.16 10.22
CA ARG A 108 -11.13 -17.07 9.27
C ARG A 108 -9.76 -16.47 8.92
N ARG A 109 -9.23 -16.82 7.75
CA ARG A 109 -8.04 -16.17 7.20
C ARG A 109 -8.46 -14.88 6.52
N LEU A 110 -7.74 -13.80 6.81
CA LEU A 110 -7.91 -12.53 6.12
C LEU A 110 -7.32 -12.66 4.72
N SER A 111 -8.18 -12.64 3.70
CA SER A 111 -7.74 -12.61 2.31
C SER A 111 -7.18 -11.22 1.95
N PRO A 112 -6.28 -11.11 0.96
CA PRO A 112 -5.74 -9.83 0.52
C PRO A 112 -6.79 -8.74 0.20
N PRO A 113 -7.91 -9.04 -0.51
CA PRO A 113 -8.94 -8.04 -0.74
C PRO A 113 -9.68 -7.64 0.55
N ALA A 114 -9.99 -8.60 1.42
CA ALA A 114 -10.66 -8.32 2.69
C ALA A 114 -9.80 -7.45 3.61
N PHE A 115 -8.50 -7.74 3.70
CA PHE A 115 -7.55 -6.96 4.49
C PHE A 115 -7.41 -5.52 3.96
N ARG A 116 -7.30 -5.33 2.64
CA ARG A 116 -7.24 -4.00 2.02
C ARG A 116 -8.52 -3.20 2.25
N TYR A 117 -9.67 -3.86 2.18
CA TYR A 117 -10.95 -3.24 2.49
C TYR A 117 -11.04 -2.82 3.96
N GLU A 118 -10.68 -3.72 4.88
CA GLU A 118 -10.70 -3.44 6.32
C GLU A 118 -9.74 -2.31 6.70
N LEU A 119 -8.53 -2.28 6.14
CA LEU A 119 -7.60 -1.16 6.28
C LEU A 119 -8.22 0.17 5.83
N THR A 120 -8.89 0.18 4.69
CA THR A 120 -9.54 1.39 4.17
C THR A 120 -10.65 1.86 5.10
N GLU A 121 -11.48 0.95 5.61
CA GLU A 121 -12.57 1.26 6.54
C GLU A 121 -12.08 1.71 7.91
N LEU A 122 -11.02 1.10 8.44
CA LEU A 122 -10.39 1.54 9.70
C LEU A 122 -9.79 2.95 9.56
N ALA A 123 -9.12 3.24 8.44
CA ALA A 123 -8.56 4.56 8.17
C ALA A 123 -9.66 5.63 8.02
N ARG A 124 -10.74 5.32 7.29
CA ARG A 124 -11.93 6.20 7.20
C ARG A 124 -12.51 6.55 8.55
N LYS A 125 -12.66 5.57 9.44
CA LYS A 125 -13.13 5.80 10.81
C LYS A 125 -12.15 6.61 11.66
N ALA A 126 -10.85 6.46 11.40
CA ALA A 126 -9.80 7.20 12.10
C ALA A 126 -9.83 8.70 11.76
N CYS A 127 -10.14 9.05 10.50
CA CYS A 127 -10.27 10.42 10.00
C CYS A 127 -9.11 11.34 10.46
N LYS A 128 -7.89 10.98 10.05
CA LYS A 128 -6.64 11.61 10.52
C LYS A 128 -5.97 12.46 9.45
N ARG A 129 -5.20 13.46 9.90
CA ARG A 129 -4.40 14.35 9.05
C ARG A 129 -3.00 13.78 8.87
N VAL A 130 -2.60 13.46 7.64
CA VAL A 130 -1.29 12.85 7.35
C VAL A 130 -0.47 13.79 6.46
N VAL A 131 0.73 14.16 6.91
CA VAL A 131 1.65 14.99 6.13
C VAL A 131 2.48 14.14 5.18
N LEU A 132 2.63 14.64 3.95
CA LEU A 132 3.39 14.06 2.85
C LEU A 132 4.46 15.09 2.43
N PRO A 133 5.70 14.95 2.96
CA PRO A 133 6.79 15.90 2.70
C PRO A 133 7.23 16.02 1.23
N GLU A 134 6.96 14.98 0.44
CA GLU A 134 7.32 14.85 -0.98
C GLU A 134 6.11 15.27 -1.85
N GLY A 135 5.57 16.47 -1.58
CA GLY A 135 4.27 16.89 -2.08
C GLY A 135 4.22 17.20 -3.57
N ASP A 136 5.36 17.38 -4.22
CA ASP A 136 5.54 17.59 -5.66
C ASP A 136 5.83 16.30 -6.44
N GLU A 137 5.91 15.16 -5.74
CA GLU A 137 6.20 13.86 -6.36
C GLU A 137 4.92 13.28 -7.01
N PRO A 138 4.94 12.88 -8.30
CA PRO A 138 3.72 12.49 -9.02
C PRO A 138 2.90 11.35 -8.41
N ARG A 139 3.54 10.33 -7.83
CA ARG A 139 2.85 9.20 -7.18
C ARG A 139 2.24 9.65 -5.87
N THR A 140 2.95 10.47 -5.09
CA THR A 140 2.45 11.07 -3.84
C THR A 140 1.23 11.96 -4.09
N VAL A 141 1.27 12.82 -5.12
CA VAL A 141 0.14 13.66 -5.51
C VAL A 141 -1.08 12.82 -5.90
N LYS A 142 -0.87 11.78 -6.72
CA LYS A 142 -1.95 10.88 -7.13
C LYS A 142 -2.51 10.07 -5.95
N ALA A 143 -1.65 9.59 -5.05
CA ALA A 143 -2.07 8.88 -3.85
C ALA A 143 -2.87 9.79 -2.90
N ALA A 144 -2.45 11.04 -2.70
CA ALA A 144 -3.18 12.01 -1.90
C ALA A 144 -4.59 12.29 -2.47
N ALA A 145 -4.72 12.40 -3.79
CA ALA A 145 -6.02 12.51 -4.47
C ALA A 145 -6.92 11.30 -4.19
N ILE A 146 -6.39 10.08 -4.31
CA ILE A 146 -7.12 8.84 -4.03
C ILE A 146 -7.51 8.76 -2.54
N CYS A 147 -6.60 9.12 -1.63
CA CYS A 147 -6.87 9.14 -0.19
C CYS A 147 -8.01 10.10 0.16
N ALA A 148 -8.02 11.29 -0.43
CA ALA A 148 -9.08 12.27 -0.22
C ALA A 148 -10.41 11.81 -0.83
N GLU A 149 -10.41 11.33 -2.08
CA GLU A 149 -11.61 10.82 -2.77
C GLU A 149 -12.26 9.65 -2.00
N ARG A 150 -11.42 8.74 -1.50
CA ARG A 150 -11.87 7.58 -0.72
C ARG A 150 -12.10 7.89 0.76
N GLY A 151 -11.84 9.12 1.24
CA GLY A 151 -12.01 9.49 2.65
C GLY A 151 -11.08 8.76 3.61
N ILE A 152 -9.90 8.32 3.16
CA ILE A 152 -8.93 7.55 3.96
C ILE A 152 -8.25 8.44 5.00
N ALA A 153 -7.83 9.64 4.59
CA ALA A 153 -7.14 10.61 5.42
C ALA A 153 -7.26 12.01 4.80
N GLU A 154 -7.09 13.04 5.61
CA GLU A 154 -6.84 14.39 5.12
C GLU A 154 -5.33 14.54 4.84
N CYS A 155 -4.95 14.69 3.58
CA CYS A 155 -3.55 14.73 3.18
C CYS A 155 -3.01 16.17 3.20
N VAL A 156 -1.85 16.38 3.81
CA VAL A 156 -1.14 17.67 3.81
C VAL A 156 0.10 17.54 2.93
N LEU A 157 0.08 18.11 1.73
CA LEU A 157 1.20 18.11 0.80
C LEU A 157 2.15 19.28 1.11
N LEU A 158 3.44 18.99 1.31
CA LEU A 158 4.48 20.02 1.45
C LEU A 158 5.17 20.26 0.11
N GLY A 159 5.15 21.49 -0.37
CA GLY A 159 5.86 21.87 -1.59
C GLY A 159 5.34 23.19 -2.18
N ASN A 160 5.89 23.58 -3.33
CA ASN A 160 5.44 24.79 -4.02
C ASN A 160 4.00 24.58 -4.55
N PRO A 161 3.01 25.42 -4.19
CA PRO A 161 1.63 25.24 -4.61
C PRO A 161 1.42 25.21 -6.12
N GLU A 162 2.14 26.04 -6.89
CA GLU A 162 2.04 26.07 -8.36
C GLU A 162 2.57 24.78 -8.98
N GLU A 163 3.68 24.26 -8.44
CA GLU A 163 4.28 23.00 -8.90
C GLU A 163 3.37 21.81 -8.61
N ILE A 164 2.81 21.72 -7.41
CA ILE A 164 1.91 20.66 -7.00
C ILE A 164 0.66 20.63 -7.89
N GLN A 165 0.08 21.79 -8.18
CA GLN A 165 -1.08 21.90 -9.08
C GLN A 165 -0.73 21.51 -10.52
N ARG A 166 0.47 21.88 -11.00
CA ARG A 166 0.97 21.45 -12.31
C ARG A 166 1.12 19.93 -12.40
N VAL A 167 1.73 19.31 -11.39
CA VAL A 167 1.89 17.85 -11.31
C VAL A 167 0.53 17.15 -11.25
N ALA A 168 -0.41 17.67 -10.46
CA ALA A 168 -1.76 17.13 -10.38
C ALA A 168 -2.47 17.15 -11.75
N ALA A 169 -2.41 18.28 -12.46
CA ALA A 169 -2.98 18.41 -13.81
C ALA A 169 -2.34 17.43 -14.79
N ALA A 170 -1.01 17.26 -14.74
CA ALA A 170 -0.29 16.31 -15.60
C ALA A 170 -0.64 14.84 -15.30
N GLN A 171 -1.01 14.53 -14.05
CA GLN A 171 -1.48 13.20 -13.64
C GLN A 171 -2.99 12.99 -13.88
N GLY A 172 -3.71 14.02 -14.38
CA GLY A 172 -5.15 13.96 -14.59
C GLY A 172 -5.97 13.91 -13.30
N VAL A 173 -5.41 14.40 -12.18
CA VAL A 173 -6.09 14.43 -10.88
C VAL A 173 -6.42 15.86 -10.47
N VAL A 174 -7.58 16.04 -9.82
CA VAL A 174 -7.99 17.33 -9.27
C VAL A 174 -7.79 17.30 -7.77
N LEU A 175 -6.98 18.22 -7.24
CA LEU A 175 -6.78 18.35 -5.79
C LEU A 175 -7.97 19.10 -5.18
N GLY A 176 -8.88 18.34 -4.57
CA GLY A 176 -10.14 18.85 -4.02
C GLY A 176 -10.17 18.90 -2.50
N LYS A 177 -11.39 18.81 -1.95
CA LYS A 177 -11.64 18.75 -0.51
C LYS A 177 -10.92 17.54 0.11
N GLY A 178 -10.26 17.74 1.25
CA GLY A 178 -9.49 16.70 1.94
C GLY A 178 -7.99 16.72 1.63
N ILE A 179 -7.53 17.69 0.82
CA ILE A 179 -6.11 17.94 0.57
C ILE A 179 -5.78 19.38 0.95
N GLU A 180 -4.75 19.54 1.78
CA GLU A 180 -4.17 20.83 2.14
C GLU A 180 -2.79 20.92 1.48
N ILE A 181 -2.49 22.07 0.87
CA ILE A 181 -1.16 22.35 0.32
C ILE A 181 -0.50 23.41 1.19
N VAL A 182 0.67 23.10 1.73
CA VAL A 182 1.44 24.01 2.58
C VAL A 182 2.74 24.34 1.89
N ASP A 183 2.95 25.63 1.61
CA ASP A 183 4.21 26.15 1.06
C ASP A 183 5.28 26.20 2.16
N PRO A 184 6.35 25.38 2.09
CA PRO A 184 7.42 25.38 3.07
C PRO A 184 8.08 26.75 3.24
N ASN A 185 8.19 27.55 2.17
CA ASN A 185 8.85 28.86 2.22
C ASN A 185 8.11 29.86 3.13
N VAL A 186 6.79 29.70 3.25
CA VAL A 186 5.94 30.57 4.07
C VAL A 186 5.98 30.13 5.54
N VAL A 187 6.02 28.81 5.79
CA VAL A 187 5.81 28.27 7.14
C VAL A 187 7.10 27.95 7.90
N ARG A 188 8.25 27.73 7.24
CA ARG A 188 9.47 27.22 7.89
C ARG A 188 9.92 28.05 9.09
N GLU A 189 9.91 29.38 8.96
CA GLU A 189 10.44 30.27 10.01
C GLU A 189 9.69 30.09 11.35
N GLN A 190 8.42 29.70 11.34
CA GLN A 190 7.64 29.47 12.57
C GLN A 190 8.13 28.26 13.38
N TYR A 191 8.86 27.33 12.77
CA TYR A 191 9.36 26.12 13.43
C TYR A 191 10.82 26.27 13.93
N VAL A 192 11.54 27.31 13.51
CA VAL A 192 12.94 27.57 13.92
C VAL A 192 13.08 27.59 15.46
N PRO A 193 12.26 28.35 16.22
CA PRO A 193 12.41 28.42 17.67
C PRO A 193 12.21 27.06 18.34
N ARG A 194 11.23 26.28 17.86
CA ARG A 194 10.92 24.96 18.42
C ARG A 194 12.04 23.95 18.16
N LEU A 195 12.62 23.93 16.96
CA LEU A 195 13.73 23.06 16.63
C LEU A 195 14.96 23.37 17.49
N VAL A 196 15.26 24.65 17.69
CA VAL A 196 16.34 25.10 18.59
C VAL A 196 16.08 24.64 20.02
N GLU A 197 14.87 24.81 20.53
CA GLU A 197 14.50 24.38 21.89
C GLU A 197 14.70 22.87 22.09
N LEU A 198 14.15 22.04 21.19
CA LEU A 198 14.21 20.57 21.27
C LEU A 198 15.65 20.04 21.19
N ARG A 199 16.52 20.74 20.46
CA ARG A 199 17.89 20.30 20.16
C ARG A 199 18.97 21.17 20.82
N LYS A 200 18.61 22.06 21.75
CA LYS A 200 19.53 22.99 22.44
C LYS A 200 20.70 22.27 23.10
N SER A 201 20.42 21.15 23.77
CA SER A 201 21.43 20.31 24.44
C SER A 201 22.46 19.68 23.49
N LYS A 202 22.21 19.76 22.19
CA LYS A 202 23.08 19.23 21.12
C LYS A 202 23.68 20.35 20.26
N GLY A 203 23.66 21.59 20.75
CA GLY A 203 24.30 22.73 20.10
C GLY A 203 23.50 23.33 18.93
N MET A 204 22.19 23.10 18.86
CA MET A 204 21.34 23.68 17.82
C MET A 204 21.29 25.20 17.94
N THR A 205 21.63 25.91 16.85
CA THR A 205 21.49 27.36 16.70
C THR A 205 20.41 27.67 15.69
N GLU A 206 19.89 28.90 15.67
CA GLU A 206 18.87 29.28 14.68
C GLU A 206 19.37 29.16 13.24
N VAL A 207 20.66 29.42 12.98
CA VAL A 207 21.25 29.29 11.65
C VAL A 207 21.21 27.84 11.18
N VAL A 208 21.65 26.91 12.04
CA VAL A 208 21.62 25.47 11.73
C VAL A 208 20.18 24.95 11.65
N ALA A 209 19.28 25.48 12.48
CA ALA A 209 17.87 25.11 12.44
C ALA A 209 17.21 25.51 11.10
N ARG A 210 17.50 26.72 10.58
CA ARG A 210 17.02 27.15 9.26
C ARG A 210 17.54 26.22 8.15
N GLU A 211 18.82 25.87 8.18
CA GLU A 211 19.40 24.93 7.21
C GLU A 211 18.74 23.54 7.28
N GLN A 212 18.47 23.01 8.47
CA GLN A 212 17.79 21.71 8.60
C GLN A 212 16.31 21.77 8.19
N LEU A 213 15.64 22.90 8.37
CA LEU A 213 14.26 23.10 7.96
C LEU A 213 14.08 23.21 6.44
N GLU A 214 15.19 23.32 5.68
CA GLU A 214 15.16 23.17 4.22
C GLU A 214 14.72 21.77 3.78
N ASP A 215 14.87 20.76 4.66
CA ASP A 215 14.34 19.42 4.44
C ASP A 215 12.86 19.34 4.87
N ASN A 216 11.97 19.08 3.91
CA ASN A 216 10.54 18.96 4.17
C ASN A 216 10.21 17.83 5.15
N VAL A 217 11.04 16.78 5.25
CA VAL A 217 10.85 15.71 6.24
C VAL A 217 11.05 16.24 7.66
N VAL A 218 12.03 17.12 7.87
CA VAL A 218 12.26 17.79 9.16
C VAL A 218 11.08 18.71 9.50
N LEU A 219 10.62 19.51 8.53
CA LEU A 219 9.45 20.37 8.67
C LEU A 219 8.19 19.56 9.04
N GLY A 220 7.87 18.52 8.28
CA GLY A 220 6.73 17.63 8.54
C GLY A 220 6.84 16.92 9.90
N THR A 221 8.05 16.56 10.32
CA THR A 221 8.28 15.96 11.64
C THR A 221 7.96 16.95 12.77
N LEU A 222 8.26 18.25 12.60
CA LEU A 222 7.92 19.28 13.57
C LEU A 222 6.42 19.60 13.58
N MET A 223 5.75 19.59 12.42
CA MET A 223 4.29 19.66 12.34
C MET A 223 3.64 18.52 13.15
N LEU A 224 4.16 17.30 12.98
CA LEU A 224 3.72 16.14 13.75
C LEU A 224 4.04 16.30 15.25
N GLU A 225 5.22 16.78 15.62
CA GLU A 225 5.62 17.04 17.02
C GLU A 225 4.67 18.00 17.71
N GLN A 226 4.25 19.06 17.01
CA GLN A 226 3.32 20.08 17.52
C GLN A 226 1.84 19.67 17.45
N ASN A 227 1.52 18.45 17.00
CA ASN A 227 0.14 17.94 16.81
C ASN A 227 -0.66 18.74 15.76
N GLN A 228 0.01 19.39 14.81
CA GLN A 228 -0.68 20.03 13.68
C GLN A 228 -1.12 19.01 12.63
N VAL A 229 -0.48 17.85 12.61
CA VAL A 229 -0.87 16.66 11.85
C VAL A 229 -0.78 15.43 12.77
N ASP A 230 -1.45 14.36 12.39
CA ASP A 230 -1.58 13.12 13.17
C ASP A 230 -0.55 12.05 12.77
N GLY A 231 0.04 12.13 11.58
CA GLY A 231 1.11 11.23 11.14
C GLY A 231 1.89 11.74 9.93
N LEU A 232 3.00 11.08 9.60
CA LEU A 232 3.89 11.43 8.50
C LEU A 232 4.20 10.21 7.62
N VAL A 233 4.13 10.39 6.30
CA VAL A 233 4.57 9.39 5.31
C VAL A 233 5.52 10.03 4.31
N SER A 234 6.71 9.45 4.12
CA SER A 234 7.76 9.92 3.19
C SER A 234 8.60 8.75 2.70
N GLY A 235 9.48 8.94 1.70
CA GLY A 235 10.44 7.95 1.22
C GLY A 235 10.27 7.55 -0.25
N ALA A 236 9.31 8.15 -0.96
CA ALA A 236 9.15 7.96 -2.40
C ALA A 236 10.36 8.47 -3.19
N VAL A 237 11.08 9.47 -2.67
CA VAL A 237 12.35 9.97 -3.22
C VAL A 237 13.49 10.00 -2.19
N HIS A 238 13.18 10.14 -0.90
CA HIS A 238 14.20 10.14 0.16
C HIS A 238 14.77 8.74 0.43
N THR A 239 15.91 8.70 1.15
CA THR A 239 16.42 7.44 1.70
C THR A 239 15.71 7.14 3.02
N THR A 240 15.51 5.85 3.34
CA THR A 240 14.99 5.39 4.64
C THR A 240 15.69 6.05 5.82
N ALA A 241 17.01 6.22 5.75
CA ALA A 241 17.78 6.92 6.77
C ALA A 241 17.41 8.40 6.92
N ASN A 242 17.11 9.11 5.81
CA ASN A 242 16.66 10.51 5.83
C ASN A 242 15.21 10.62 6.31
N THR A 243 14.35 9.66 5.97
CA THR A 243 12.96 9.63 6.44
C THR A 243 12.87 9.43 7.96
N ILE A 244 13.70 8.55 8.52
CA ILE A 244 13.54 8.07 9.91
C ILE A 244 14.38 8.86 10.91
N ARG A 245 15.52 9.41 10.49
CA ARG A 245 16.42 10.14 11.39
C ARG A 245 15.74 11.34 12.08
N PRO A 246 15.03 12.25 11.38
CA PRO A 246 14.39 13.39 12.04
C PRO A 246 13.33 12.95 13.07
N PRO A 247 12.41 12.02 12.76
CA PRO A 247 11.48 11.46 13.74
C PRO A 247 12.17 10.85 14.97
N LEU A 248 13.24 10.06 14.80
CA LEU A 248 13.98 9.51 15.95
C LEU A 248 14.59 10.60 16.84
N GLN A 249 15.03 11.72 16.26
CA GLN A 249 15.63 12.83 17.01
C GLN A 249 14.59 13.71 17.72
N LEU A 250 13.43 13.92 17.10
CA LEU A 250 12.42 14.89 17.53
C LEU A 250 11.22 14.23 18.23
N ILE A 251 10.68 13.15 17.65
CA ILE A 251 9.52 12.42 18.17
C ILE A 251 9.94 11.36 19.17
N LYS A 252 11.05 10.63 18.93
CA LYS A 252 11.56 9.54 19.79
C LYS A 252 10.61 8.34 19.92
N THR A 253 11.04 7.32 20.65
CA THR A 253 10.25 6.11 20.94
C THR A 253 9.08 6.40 21.89
N ALA A 254 8.06 5.56 21.81
CA ALA A 254 6.94 5.55 22.74
C ALA A 254 7.40 5.17 24.17
N PRO A 255 6.68 5.61 25.23
CA PRO A 255 6.98 5.17 26.58
C PRO A 255 6.96 3.64 26.69
N GLY A 256 8.01 3.07 27.28
CA GLY A 256 8.16 1.61 27.40
C GLY A 256 8.77 0.92 26.18
N SER A 257 9.00 1.63 25.07
CA SER A 257 9.75 1.11 23.91
C SER A 257 11.20 1.59 23.92
N SER A 258 12.14 0.65 23.86
CA SER A 258 13.58 0.94 23.81
C SER A 258 14.08 1.12 22.38
N LEU A 259 13.35 0.60 21.39
CA LEU A 259 13.69 0.72 19.97
C LEU A 259 12.48 0.91 19.06
N VAL A 260 12.77 1.31 17.82
CA VAL A 260 11.83 1.35 16.71
C VAL A 260 12.10 0.16 15.81
N SER A 261 11.06 -0.56 15.42
CA SER A 261 11.15 -1.68 14.50
C SER A 261 10.21 -1.48 13.31
N SER A 262 10.22 -2.40 12.35
CA SER A 262 9.32 -2.33 11.21
C SER A 262 8.68 -3.67 10.90
N VAL A 263 7.47 -3.62 10.36
CA VAL A 263 6.81 -4.80 9.79
C VAL A 263 6.30 -4.56 8.38
N PHE A 264 6.20 -5.64 7.62
CA PHE A 264 5.46 -5.70 6.37
C PHE A 264 4.26 -6.62 6.53
N PHE A 265 3.12 -6.22 5.97
CA PHE A 265 1.98 -7.09 5.74
C PHE A 265 2.16 -7.74 4.37
N MET A 266 2.47 -9.03 4.37
CA MET A 266 2.62 -9.86 3.17
C MET A 266 1.27 -10.43 2.79
N LEU A 267 0.70 -9.98 1.68
CA LEU A 267 -0.62 -10.41 1.22
C LEU A 267 -0.47 -11.67 0.34
N LEU A 268 -0.36 -12.84 0.97
CA LEU A 268 -0.36 -14.13 0.26
C LEU A 268 -1.78 -14.46 -0.23
N PRO A 269 -1.94 -15.30 -1.27
CA PRO A 269 -3.25 -15.57 -1.87
C PRO A 269 -4.32 -16.02 -0.86
N ASP A 270 -3.92 -16.83 0.12
CA ASP A 270 -4.85 -17.42 1.10
C ASP A 270 -4.89 -16.70 2.45
N GLN A 271 -3.93 -15.81 2.74
CA GLN A 271 -3.81 -15.15 4.05
C GLN A 271 -2.85 -13.96 4.05
N VAL A 272 -3.03 -13.05 5.01
CA VAL A 272 -2.04 -12.01 5.32
C VAL A 272 -1.10 -12.48 6.42
N LEU A 273 0.21 -12.33 6.20
CA LEU A 273 1.26 -12.59 7.17
C LEU A 273 1.97 -11.30 7.56
N VAL A 274 2.52 -11.23 8.77
CA VAL A 274 3.32 -10.10 9.25
C VAL A 274 4.78 -10.51 9.33
N TYR A 275 5.66 -9.76 8.67
CA TYR A 275 7.11 -10.01 8.65
C TYR A 275 7.82 -8.85 9.34
N GLY A 276 8.64 -9.10 10.35
CA GLY A 276 9.44 -8.07 11.03
C GLY A 276 10.71 -8.64 11.66
N ASP A 277 11.74 -7.88 12.01
CA ASP A 277 12.07 -6.59 11.42
C ASP A 277 12.71 -6.78 10.04
N CYS A 278 12.40 -5.89 9.10
CA CYS A 278 12.82 -6.00 7.70
C CYS A 278 13.44 -4.71 7.13
N ALA A 279 13.50 -3.62 7.92
CA ALA A 279 13.98 -2.32 7.44
C ALA A 279 14.87 -1.54 8.42
N ILE A 280 14.82 -1.80 9.74
CA ILE A 280 15.40 -0.86 10.73
C ILE A 280 16.65 -1.40 11.41
N ASN A 281 16.55 -2.53 12.11
CA ASN A 281 17.58 -3.00 13.04
C ASN A 281 18.51 -4.02 12.36
N PRO A 282 19.79 -3.68 12.06
CA PRO A 282 20.69 -4.56 11.32
C PRO A 282 20.96 -5.90 12.00
N ASP A 283 21.31 -5.85 13.29
CA ASP A 283 21.60 -7.02 14.12
C ASP A 283 21.09 -6.75 15.55
N PRO A 284 19.79 -6.99 15.81
CA PRO A 284 19.19 -6.74 17.11
C PRO A 284 19.73 -7.72 18.17
N THR A 285 19.91 -7.26 19.41
CA THR A 285 20.22 -8.16 20.56
C THR A 285 19.02 -9.04 20.91
N ALA A 286 19.19 -10.04 21.78
CA ALA A 286 18.08 -10.90 22.22
C ALA A 286 16.94 -10.10 22.89
N GLU A 287 17.29 -9.09 23.70
CA GLU A 287 16.33 -8.20 24.34
C GLU A 287 15.57 -7.37 23.31
N GLN A 288 16.29 -6.82 22.34
CA GLN A 288 15.68 -6.03 21.26
C GLN A 288 14.77 -6.91 20.40
N LEU A 289 15.21 -8.11 20.04
CA LEU A 289 14.44 -9.07 19.26
C LEU A 289 13.18 -9.54 20.01
N SER A 290 13.25 -9.68 21.34
CA SER A 290 12.06 -9.94 22.18
C SER A 290 11.05 -8.78 22.12
N GLU A 291 11.53 -7.54 22.08
CA GLU A 291 10.67 -6.35 21.98
C GLU A 291 10.05 -6.22 20.58
N ILE A 292 10.82 -6.48 19.51
CA ILE A 292 10.32 -6.53 18.13
C ILE A 292 9.17 -7.54 18.01
N ALA A 293 9.32 -8.71 18.62
CA ALA A 293 8.30 -9.76 18.60
C ALA A 293 6.99 -9.30 19.25
N ILE A 294 7.09 -8.64 20.43
CA ILE A 294 5.92 -8.12 21.14
C ILE A 294 5.26 -6.99 20.33
N GLN A 295 6.04 -6.01 19.85
CA GLN A 295 5.52 -4.89 19.03
C GLN A 295 4.82 -5.39 17.75
N SER A 296 5.38 -6.44 17.12
CA SER A 296 4.82 -7.06 15.92
C SER A 296 3.54 -7.83 16.20
N ALA A 297 3.46 -8.53 17.35
CA ALA A 297 2.25 -9.23 17.79
C ALA A 297 1.10 -8.25 18.07
N ASP A 298 1.39 -7.17 18.81
CA ASP A 298 0.40 -6.14 19.12
C ASP A 298 -0.08 -5.45 17.84
N SER A 299 0.83 -5.19 16.89
CA SER A 299 0.46 -4.66 15.58
C SER A 299 -0.41 -5.64 14.79
N ALA A 300 -0.05 -6.92 14.70
CA ALA A 300 -0.86 -7.92 14.01
C ALA A 300 -2.30 -7.95 14.57
N ALA A 301 -2.44 -8.00 15.89
CA ALA A 301 -3.75 -7.99 16.55
C ALA A 301 -4.55 -6.71 16.24
N ALA A 302 -3.87 -5.56 16.23
CA ALA A 302 -4.50 -4.26 15.96
C ALA A 302 -5.03 -4.13 14.52
N PHE A 303 -4.52 -4.95 13.59
CA PHE A 303 -4.97 -5.05 12.20
C PHE A 303 -5.81 -6.32 11.93
N GLY A 304 -6.37 -6.94 12.97
CA GLY A 304 -7.30 -8.07 12.86
C GLY A 304 -6.63 -9.42 12.60
N ILE A 305 -5.30 -9.49 12.64
CA ILE A 305 -4.53 -10.73 12.44
C ILE A 305 -4.26 -11.34 13.81
N GLU A 306 -4.78 -12.54 14.05
CA GLU A 306 -4.52 -13.29 15.30
C GLU A 306 -3.01 -13.55 15.43
N PRO A 307 -2.33 -13.06 16.49
CA PRO A 307 -0.88 -13.14 16.59
C PRO A 307 -0.42 -14.55 17.00
N ARG A 308 0.28 -15.22 16.10
CA ARG A 308 1.03 -16.48 16.34
C ARG A 308 2.45 -16.26 15.88
N VAL A 309 3.32 -15.95 16.83
CA VAL A 309 4.65 -15.39 16.58
C VAL A 309 5.68 -16.49 16.47
N ALA A 310 6.28 -16.64 15.30
CA ALA A 310 7.41 -17.52 15.06
C ALA A 310 8.71 -16.72 15.08
N MET A 311 9.61 -17.06 16.00
CA MET A 311 10.95 -16.49 16.04
C MET A 311 11.85 -17.31 15.10
N ILE A 312 12.21 -16.71 13.96
CA ILE A 312 12.83 -17.41 12.84
C ILE A 312 14.33 -17.62 13.06
N SER A 313 14.79 -18.81 12.71
CA SER A 313 16.21 -19.18 12.73
C SER A 313 16.48 -20.26 11.68
N TYR A 314 17.76 -20.57 11.44
CA TYR A 314 18.14 -21.71 10.62
C TYR A 314 18.00 -23.06 11.35
N SER A 315 17.62 -23.06 12.64
CA SER A 315 17.40 -24.25 13.47
C SER A 315 16.00 -24.27 14.09
N THR A 316 15.49 -25.47 14.38
CA THR A 316 14.21 -25.69 15.08
C THR A 316 14.46 -26.33 16.45
N GLY A 317 13.95 -25.73 17.53
CA GLY A 317 14.07 -26.25 18.90
C GLY A 317 15.53 -26.39 19.37
N ASN A 318 15.93 -27.62 19.70
CA ASN A 318 17.27 -27.94 20.20
C ASN A 318 18.18 -28.61 19.15
N SER A 319 17.77 -28.63 17.87
CA SER A 319 18.49 -29.36 16.81
C SER A 319 19.81 -28.71 16.39
N GLY A 320 19.98 -27.41 16.63
CA GLY A 320 21.16 -26.64 16.26
C GLY A 320 21.70 -25.83 17.43
N ALA A 321 23.01 -25.58 17.38
CA ALA A 321 23.74 -24.76 18.32
C ALA A 321 24.50 -23.66 17.55
N GLY A 322 24.67 -22.50 18.18
CA GLY A 322 25.36 -21.35 17.58
C GLY A 322 24.86 -20.04 18.17
N SER A 323 25.68 -19.00 18.10
CA SER A 323 25.35 -17.68 18.68
C SER A 323 24.01 -17.14 18.21
N ASP A 324 23.69 -17.31 16.93
CA ASP A 324 22.44 -16.80 16.35
C ASP A 324 21.22 -17.61 16.80
N VAL A 325 21.38 -18.92 17.00
CA VAL A 325 20.31 -19.79 17.52
C VAL A 325 20.07 -19.49 19.00
N GLU A 326 21.14 -19.34 19.79
CA GLU A 326 21.04 -18.95 21.21
C GLU A 326 20.41 -17.56 21.36
N LYS A 327 20.76 -16.60 20.50
CA LYS A 327 20.14 -15.27 20.46
C LYS A 327 18.62 -15.36 20.29
N VAL A 328 18.16 -16.15 19.31
CA VAL A 328 16.73 -16.32 19.04
C VAL A 328 16.03 -17.07 20.18
N ARG A 329 16.68 -18.09 20.75
CA ARG A 329 16.15 -18.85 21.89
C ARG A 329 15.98 -17.96 23.12
N GLU A 330 16.98 -17.16 23.43
CA GLU A 330 16.93 -16.22 24.55
C GLU A 330 15.88 -15.11 24.31
N ALA A 331 15.81 -14.57 23.09
CA ALA A 331 14.76 -13.61 22.73
C ALA A 331 13.35 -14.18 22.91
N THR A 332 13.15 -15.45 22.54
CA THR A 332 11.87 -16.17 22.71
C THR A 332 11.51 -16.28 24.20
N ARG A 333 12.46 -16.72 25.04
CA ARG A 333 12.28 -16.82 26.49
C ARG A 333 11.91 -15.47 27.11
N LEU A 334 12.65 -14.42 26.76
CA LEU A 334 12.41 -13.05 27.26
C LEU A 334 11.04 -12.53 26.86
N ALA A 335 10.59 -12.81 25.63
CA ALA A 335 9.27 -12.38 25.17
C ALA A 335 8.14 -13.12 25.92
N GLN A 336 8.28 -14.44 26.12
CA GLN A 336 7.33 -15.25 26.89
C GLN A 336 7.23 -14.79 28.35
N GLU A 337 8.35 -14.40 28.97
CA GLU A 337 8.37 -13.89 30.35
C GLU A 337 7.70 -12.52 30.47
N LYS A 338 7.95 -11.61 29.51
CA LYS A 338 7.35 -10.27 29.49
C LYS A 338 5.86 -10.29 29.15
N ARG A 339 5.44 -11.20 28.28
CA ARG A 339 4.06 -11.32 27.78
C ARG A 339 3.60 -12.79 27.72
N PRO A 340 3.26 -13.40 28.87
CA PRO A 340 2.81 -14.80 28.93
C PRO A 340 1.50 -15.08 28.18
N ASP A 341 0.75 -14.02 27.84
CA ASP A 341 -0.48 -14.08 27.05
C ASP A 341 -0.22 -14.28 25.55
N LEU A 342 0.98 -13.97 25.05
CA LEU A 342 1.30 -14.08 23.63
C LEU A 342 1.62 -15.53 23.24
N ILE A 343 1.03 -15.96 22.12
CA ILE A 343 1.34 -17.25 21.50
C ILE A 343 2.61 -17.07 20.66
N ILE A 344 3.77 -17.35 21.27
CA ILE A 344 5.09 -17.19 20.68
C ILE A 344 5.95 -18.43 20.88
N ASP A 345 6.68 -18.84 19.84
CA ASP A 345 7.59 -19.98 19.89
C ASP A 345 8.81 -19.78 18.95
N GLY A 346 9.90 -20.46 19.29
CA GLY A 346 11.21 -20.22 18.70
C GLY A 346 12.33 -20.95 19.42
N PRO A 347 13.48 -21.15 18.76
CA PRO A 347 13.76 -20.88 17.35
C PRO A 347 13.01 -21.85 16.43
N LEU A 348 12.49 -21.35 15.31
CA LEU A 348 11.81 -22.13 14.28
C LEU A 348 12.43 -21.87 12.91
N GLN A 349 12.61 -22.93 12.11
CA GLN A 349 12.86 -22.75 10.68
C GLN A 349 11.59 -22.27 9.96
N TYR A 350 11.78 -21.56 8.85
CA TYR A 350 10.67 -20.99 8.09
C TYR A 350 9.67 -22.06 7.61
N ASP A 351 10.16 -23.22 7.15
CA ASP A 351 9.32 -24.35 6.76
C ASP A 351 8.48 -24.89 7.92
N ALA A 352 9.08 -25.07 9.10
CA ALA A 352 8.38 -25.47 10.32
C ALA A 352 7.36 -24.44 10.79
N ALA A 353 7.60 -23.14 10.57
CA ALA A 353 6.67 -22.08 10.95
C ALA A 353 5.43 -22.03 10.05
N ILE A 354 5.57 -22.28 8.73
CA ILE A 354 4.48 -22.11 7.75
C ILE A 354 3.79 -23.43 7.34
N MET A 355 4.52 -24.56 7.28
CA MET A 355 4.01 -25.83 6.75
C MET A 355 3.57 -26.76 7.88
N ALA A 356 2.28 -27.10 7.93
CA ALA A 356 1.70 -27.90 9.02
C ALA A 356 2.21 -29.35 9.07
N ASP A 357 2.55 -29.94 7.92
CA ASP A 357 3.17 -31.26 7.80
C ASP A 357 4.62 -31.27 8.30
N VAL A 358 5.41 -30.24 7.98
CA VAL A 358 6.77 -30.08 8.50
C VAL A 358 6.75 -29.81 10.01
N ALA A 359 5.82 -28.97 10.47
CA ALA A 359 5.62 -28.66 11.88
C ALA A 359 5.36 -29.92 12.73
N LYS A 360 4.53 -30.85 12.25
CA LYS A 360 4.27 -32.13 12.93
C LYS A 360 5.53 -32.96 13.14
N SER A 361 6.51 -32.87 12.24
CA SER A 361 7.77 -33.60 12.36
C SER A 361 8.80 -32.85 13.23
N LYS A 362 8.97 -31.54 13.03
CA LYS A 362 10.05 -30.76 13.65
C LYS A 362 9.67 -30.12 15.00
N ALA A 363 8.40 -29.80 15.22
CA ALA A 363 7.91 -29.10 16.40
C ALA A 363 6.45 -29.49 16.74
N PRO A 364 6.15 -30.79 17.02
CA PRO A 364 4.78 -31.30 17.16
C PRO A 364 3.96 -30.67 18.30
N ASN A 365 4.63 -30.22 19.37
CA ASN A 365 3.98 -29.64 20.55
C ASN A 365 3.91 -28.11 20.51
N SER A 366 4.38 -27.49 19.43
CA SER A 366 4.38 -26.04 19.29
C SER A 366 2.97 -25.50 19.05
N PRO A 367 2.52 -24.47 19.79
CA PRO A 367 1.26 -23.79 19.49
C PRO A 367 1.34 -22.87 18.25
N VAL A 368 2.55 -22.64 17.72
CA VAL A 368 2.83 -21.72 16.60
C VAL A 368 3.20 -22.46 15.32
N ALA A 369 3.99 -23.53 15.39
CA ALA A 369 4.52 -24.20 14.21
C ALA A 369 3.40 -24.66 13.25
N GLY A 370 3.58 -24.38 11.95
CA GLY A 370 2.60 -24.64 10.89
C GLY A 370 1.36 -23.75 10.92
N LYS A 371 1.30 -22.78 11.85
CA LYS A 371 0.16 -21.88 12.08
C LYS A 371 0.62 -20.43 12.29
N ALA A 372 1.90 -20.12 12.05
CA ALA A 372 2.44 -18.80 12.31
C ALA A 372 1.78 -17.75 11.41
N THR A 373 1.46 -16.61 12.01
CA THR A 373 0.93 -15.42 11.32
C THR A 373 1.90 -14.26 11.38
N VAL A 374 2.80 -14.26 12.37
CA VAL A 374 3.82 -13.23 12.57
C VAL A 374 5.20 -13.90 12.56
N PHE A 375 6.09 -13.42 11.71
CA PHE A 375 7.43 -13.97 11.47
C PHE A 375 8.47 -12.95 11.89
N ILE A 376 9.26 -13.30 12.92
CA ILE A 376 10.29 -12.43 13.47
C ILE A 376 11.67 -12.90 13.02
N PHE A 377 12.30 -12.13 12.14
CA PHE A 377 13.61 -12.42 11.58
C PHE A 377 14.74 -12.03 12.53
N PRO A 378 15.85 -12.81 12.57
CA PRO A 378 16.91 -12.63 13.55
C PRO A 378 17.81 -11.41 13.27
N ASP A 379 17.82 -10.91 12.03
CA ASP A 379 18.63 -9.81 11.55
C ASP A 379 18.04 -9.21 10.25
N LEU A 380 18.52 -8.02 9.88
CA LEU A 380 18.02 -7.28 8.73
C LEU A 380 18.35 -7.93 7.38
N ASN A 381 19.50 -8.61 7.24
CA ASN A 381 19.84 -9.26 5.98
C ASN A 381 18.86 -10.39 5.70
N THR A 382 18.56 -11.21 6.72
CA THR A 382 17.59 -12.29 6.63
C THR A 382 16.20 -11.74 6.36
N GLY A 383 15.72 -10.75 7.12
CA GLY A 383 14.39 -10.17 6.94
C GLY A 383 14.22 -9.49 5.57
N ASN A 384 15.13 -8.59 5.21
CA ASN A 384 15.06 -7.81 3.97
C ASN A 384 15.13 -8.70 2.72
N THR A 385 16.05 -9.66 2.70
CA THR A 385 16.19 -10.58 1.58
C THR A 385 14.95 -11.47 1.46
N THR A 386 14.43 -11.98 2.57
CA THR A 386 13.29 -12.91 2.56
C THR A 386 12.01 -12.24 2.07
N TYR A 387 11.62 -11.08 2.62
CA TYR A 387 10.37 -10.45 2.19
C TYR A 387 10.42 -10.06 0.71
N LYS A 388 11.57 -9.56 0.22
CA LYS A 388 11.73 -9.21 -1.20
C LYS A 388 11.72 -10.44 -2.09
N ALA A 389 12.39 -11.52 -1.68
CA ALA A 389 12.39 -12.78 -2.43
C ALA A 389 10.97 -13.33 -2.55
N VAL A 390 10.20 -13.34 -1.46
CA VAL A 390 8.80 -13.77 -1.44
C VAL A 390 7.93 -12.85 -2.29
N GLN A 391 8.04 -11.52 -2.11
CA GLN A 391 7.31 -10.51 -2.88
C GLN A 391 7.51 -10.71 -4.39
N ARG A 392 8.77 -10.82 -4.84
CA ARG A 392 9.12 -10.86 -6.26
C ARG A 392 8.89 -12.22 -6.91
N SER A 393 9.14 -13.30 -6.18
CA SER A 393 8.99 -14.65 -6.74
C SER A 393 7.55 -15.11 -6.81
N ALA A 394 6.68 -14.61 -5.92
CA ALA A 394 5.26 -14.95 -5.88
C ALA A 394 4.34 -13.82 -6.37
N ASP A 395 4.89 -12.73 -6.91
CA ASP A 395 4.17 -11.54 -7.41
C ASP A 395 3.11 -11.04 -6.42
N LEU A 396 3.53 -10.86 -5.16
CA LEU A 396 2.64 -10.51 -4.07
C LEU A 396 2.70 -9.02 -3.75
N VAL A 397 1.56 -8.48 -3.32
CA VAL A 397 1.51 -7.17 -2.71
C VAL A 397 2.08 -7.26 -1.29
N SER A 398 2.97 -6.32 -0.95
CA SER A 398 3.49 -6.17 0.41
C SER A 398 3.23 -4.74 0.87
N ILE A 399 2.50 -4.56 1.97
CA ILE A 399 2.20 -3.23 2.52
C ILE A 399 3.20 -2.94 3.64
N GLY A 400 3.97 -1.86 3.52
CA GLY A 400 4.96 -1.43 4.50
C GLY A 400 6.22 -0.81 3.86
N PRO A 401 7.28 -0.57 4.66
CA PRO A 401 7.41 -0.92 6.07
C PRO A 401 6.54 -0.03 6.96
N MET A 402 5.79 -0.65 7.87
CA MET A 402 5.10 0.04 8.95
C MET A 402 6.03 0.11 10.17
N LEU A 403 6.42 1.31 10.60
CA LEU A 403 7.24 1.51 11.78
C LEU A 403 6.44 1.31 13.06
N GLN A 404 7.09 0.75 14.07
CA GLN A 404 6.52 0.42 15.37
C GLN A 404 7.38 0.97 16.49
N GLY A 405 6.79 1.22 17.66
CA GLY A 405 7.52 1.72 18.84
C GLY A 405 7.83 3.22 18.82
N MET A 406 7.34 3.97 17.83
CA MET A 406 7.43 5.44 17.77
C MET A 406 6.33 6.11 18.60
N ARG A 407 6.64 7.24 19.25
CA ARG A 407 5.66 7.99 20.06
C ARG A 407 4.55 8.63 19.23
N LYS A 408 4.85 8.99 17.97
CA LYS A 408 3.87 9.44 16.98
C LYS A 408 4.09 8.69 15.66
N PRO A 409 3.03 8.41 14.90
CA PRO A 409 3.13 7.58 13.69
C PRO A 409 3.96 8.25 12.60
N VAL A 410 4.99 7.54 12.16
CA VAL A 410 5.79 7.90 11.00
C VAL A 410 6.06 6.64 10.21
N ASN A 411 5.88 6.66 8.90
CA ASN A 411 6.17 5.53 8.04
C ASN A 411 7.06 5.93 6.85
N ASP A 412 7.92 5.00 6.45
CA ASP A 412 8.81 5.13 5.31
C ASP A 412 8.23 4.39 4.10
N LEU A 413 8.45 4.93 2.92
CA LEU A 413 8.12 4.33 1.64
C LEU A 413 9.40 3.82 0.98
N SER A 414 9.26 2.81 0.12
CA SER A 414 10.33 2.49 -0.81
C SER A 414 10.37 3.52 -1.94
N ARG A 415 11.56 3.89 -2.42
CA ARG A 415 11.70 4.67 -3.67
C ARG A 415 11.02 4.01 -4.87
N GLY A 416 10.86 2.69 -4.85
CA GLY A 416 10.13 1.93 -5.86
C GLY A 416 8.64 1.74 -5.58
N ALA A 417 8.08 2.44 -4.58
CA ALA A 417 6.67 2.33 -4.20
C ALA A 417 5.76 2.76 -5.36
N LEU A 418 4.68 2.00 -5.52
CA LEU A 418 3.57 2.32 -6.40
C LEU A 418 2.57 3.24 -5.71
N VAL A 419 1.66 3.83 -6.47
CA VAL A 419 0.59 4.70 -5.92
C VAL A 419 -0.22 3.98 -4.84
N ASP A 420 -0.57 2.72 -5.08
CA ASP A 420 -1.31 1.91 -4.10
C ASP A 420 -0.53 1.68 -2.81
N ASP A 421 0.80 1.49 -2.89
CA ASP A 421 1.65 1.33 -1.70
C ASP A 421 1.60 2.60 -0.83
N ILE A 422 1.61 3.78 -1.46
CA ILE A 422 1.48 5.06 -0.76
C ILE A 422 0.09 5.18 -0.11
N VAL A 423 -0.98 4.87 -0.85
CA VAL A 423 -2.36 4.91 -0.32
C VAL A 423 -2.51 4.02 0.91
N TYR A 424 -2.03 2.79 0.85
CA TYR A 424 -2.11 1.87 2.00
C TYR A 424 -1.19 2.27 3.15
N THR A 425 -0.02 2.87 2.87
CA THR A 425 0.87 3.37 3.93
C THR A 425 0.24 4.57 4.65
N VAL A 426 -0.44 5.46 3.93
CA VAL A 426 -1.24 6.55 4.53
C VAL A 426 -2.37 5.99 5.38
N ALA A 427 -3.08 4.96 4.90
CA ALA A 427 -4.12 4.28 5.67
C ALA A 427 -3.57 3.67 6.97
N LEU A 428 -2.45 2.95 6.91
CA LEU A 428 -1.77 2.41 8.09
C LEU A 428 -1.40 3.50 9.09
N THR A 429 -0.85 4.61 8.60
CA THR A 429 -0.42 5.75 9.42
C THR A 429 -1.61 6.39 10.13
N ALA A 430 -2.73 6.57 9.43
CA ALA A 430 -3.96 7.09 10.01
C ALA A 430 -4.51 6.17 11.13
N ILE A 431 -4.47 4.85 10.92
CA ILE A 431 -4.91 3.86 11.91
C ILE A 431 -4.00 3.90 13.15
N GLN A 432 -2.68 3.92 12.95
CA GLN A 432 -1.71 4.05 14.04
C GLN A 432 -1.94 5.33 14.85
N ALA A 433 -2.28 6.45 14.19
CA ALA A 433 -2.57 7.71 14.87
C ALA A 433 -3.83 7.64 15.74
N ALA A 434 -4.89 6.98 15.26
CA ALA A 434 -6.09 6.74 16.06
C ALA A 434 -5.80 5.86 17.27
N GLN A 435 -4.98 4.82 17.11
CA GLN A 435 -4.57 3.93 18.21
C GLN A 435 -3.73 4.67 19.26
N ALA A 436 -2.74 5.45 18.83
CA ALA A 436 -1.92 6.26 19.73
C ALA A 436 -2.76 7.26 20.53
N ALA A 437 -3.76 7.89 19.89
CA ALA A 437 -4.69 8.79 20.55
C ALA A 437 -5.62 8.08 21.55
N ALA A 438 -5.98 6.81 21.29
CA ALA A 438 -6.77 5.99 22.20
C ALA A 438 -5.95 5.53 23.43
N ALA A 439 -4.68 5.17 23.24
CA ALA A 439 -3.79 4.75 24.32
C ALA A 439 -3.35 5.90 25.25
N ALA A 440 -3.46 7.14 24.79
CA ALA A 440 -3.14 8.34 25.58
C ALA A 440 -4.32 8.83 26.46
N LYS A 441 -5.52 8.27 26.29
CA LYS A 441 -6.70 8.52 27.13
C LYS A 441 -6.77 7.51 28.25
#